data_AF-A0A3D4XB81-F1
#
_entry.id   AF-A0A3D4XB81-F1
#
_cell.length_a   1.000
_cell.length_b   1.000
_cell.length_c   1.000
_cell.angle_alpha   90.00
_cell.angle_beta   90.00
_cell.angle_gamma   90.00
#
_symmetry.space_group_name_H-M   'P 1'
#
loop_
_entity.id
_entity.type
_entity.pdbx_description
1 polymer ?
#
loop_
_entity_poly.entity_id
_entity_poly.type
_entity_poly.pdbx_seq_one_letter_code
_entity_poly.pdbx_strand_id
1 'polypeptide(L)'
;MKNIIFISPNFPSNYWHFCHELKANGMNVLGIGDQPYEELSDGLKDSLNEYYKVTDLENYEEKYRAVAFLAFKHGRIDWLE
;
A
#
# COMPACT_ATOMS: atom_id res chain seq x y z
N MET A 1 -12.33 7.94 8.48
CA MET A 1 -11.10 7.14 8.33
C MET A 1 -10.32 7.75 7.16
N LYS A 2 -9.02 8.06 7.32
CA LYS A 2 -8.23 8.63 6.22
C LYS A 2 -7.65 7.52 5.35
N ASN A 3 -7.57 7.75 4.05
CA ASN A 3 -6.99 6.81 3.10
C ASN A 3 -5.51 7.15 2.88
N ILE A 4 -4.63 6.20 3.19
CA ILE A 4 -3.18 6.35 3.06
C ILE A 4 -2.69 5.32 2.07
N ILE A 5 -1.96 5.74 1.05
CA ILE A 5 -1.22 4.81 0.18
C ILE A 5 0.23 4.77 0.64
N PHE A 6 0.78 3.57 0.80
CA PHE A 6 2.19 3.33 1.09
C PHE A 6 2.82 2.55 -0.07
N ILE A 7 3.77 3.16 -0.76
CA ILE A 7 4.48 2.56 -1.89
C ILE A 7 5.67 1.75 -1.37
N SER A 8 5.86 0.56 -1.94
CA SER A 8 6.92 -0.38 -1.58
C SER A 8 6.92 -0.78 -0.09
N PRO A 9 5.79 -1.22 0.49
CA PRO A 9 5.71 -1.46 1.94
C PRO A 9 6.52 -2.68 2.40
N ASN A 10 7.02 -3.51 1.46
CA ASN A 10 7.89 -4.65 1.76
C ASN A 10 9.39 -4.30 1.75
N PHE A 11 9.79 -3.09 1.33
CA PHE A 11 11.20 -2.71 1.25
C PHE A 11 11.47 -1.30 1.78
N PRO A 12 12.44 -1.15 2.72
CA PRO A 12 13.14 -2.19 3.47
C PRO A 12 12.21 -3.11 4.27
N SER A 13 12.68 -4.31 4.64
CA SER A 13 11.85 -5.39 5.20
C SER A 13 11.13 -5.05 6.53
N ASN A 14 11.44 -3.93 7.16
CA ASN A 14 10.82 -3.44 8.38
C ASN A 14 9.79 -2.30 8.15
N TYR A 15 9.60 -1.83 6.91
CA TYR A 15 8.68 -0.72 6.61
C TYR A 15 7.21 -1.06 6.86
N TRP A 16 6.86 -2.35 6.84
CA TRP A 16 5.53 -2.79 7.22
C TRP A 16 5.14 -2.38 8.65
N HIS A 17 6.10 -2.10 9.54
CA HIS A 17 5.79 -1.54 10.87
C HIS A 17 5.13 -0.16 10.79
N PHE A 18 5.48 0.69 9.80
CA PHE A 18 4.78 1.95 9.59
C PHE A 18 3.33 1.70 9.18
N CYS A 19 3.10 0.75 8.27
CA CYS A 19 1.75 0.33 7.88
C CYS A 19 0.95 -0.18 9.09
N HIS A 20 1.60 -0.98 9.95
CA HIS A 20 1.01 -1.50 11.18
C HIS A 20 0.55 -0.36 12.10
N GLU A 21 1.43 0.59 12.39
CA GLU A 21 1.11 1.72 13.26
C GLU A 21 0.03 2.62 12.66
N LEU A 22 0.06 2.89 11.36
CA LEU A 22 -0.99 3.65 10.66
C LEU A 22 -2.36 2.97 10.80
N LYS A 23 -2.42 1.65 10.58
CA LYS A 23 -3.66 0.86 10.68
C LYS A 23 -4.15 0.80 12.14
N ALA A 24 -3.25 0.62 13.10
CA ALA A 24 -3.56 0.65 14.53
C ALA A 24 -4.13 2.01 14.99
N ASN A 25 -3.70 3.11 14.35
CA ASN A 25 -4.24 4.46 14.56
C ASN A 25 -5.55 4.72 13.78
N GLY A 26 -6.17 3.69 13.21
CA GLY A 26 -7.49 3.79 12.57
C GLY A 26 -7.47 4.40 11.18
N MET A 27 -6.35 4.31 10.46
CA MET A 27 -6.27 4.68 9.04
C MET A 27 -6.65 3.50 8.14
N ASN A 28 -7.10 3.78 6.92
CA ASN A 28 -7.24 2.80 5.86
C ASN A 28 -5.94 2.76 5.06
N VAL A 29 -5.13 1.72 5.27
CA VAL A 29 -3.77 1.62 4.73
C VAL A 29 -3.77 0.77 3.46
N LEU A 30 -3.37 1.36 2.35
CA LEU A 30 -3.39 0.75 1.02
C LEU A 30 -1.95 0.60 0.52
N GLY A 31 -1.54 -0.60 0.17
CA GLY A 31 -0.18 -0.87 -0.32
C GLY A 31 -0.10 -0.88 -1.84
N ILE A 32 0.96 -0.31 -2.40
CA ILE A 32 1.37 -0.54 -3.79
C ILE A 32 2.77 -1.16 -3.77
N GLY A 33 2.97 -2.31 -4.41
CA GLY A 33 4.29 -2.93 -4.52
C GLY A 33 4.43 -3.79 -5.77
N ASP A 34 5.62 -4.30 -6.01
CA ASP A 34 5.95 -5.17 -7.14
C ASP A 34 6.04 -6.66 -6.77
N GLN A 35 6.10 -6.97 -5.48
CA GLN A 35 6.14 -8.34 -4.98
C GLN A 35 4.76 -9.03 -5.09
N PRO A 36 4.70 -10.31 -5.50
CA PRO A 36 3.47 -11.08 -5.46
C PRO A 36 2.86 -11.11 -4.05
N TYR A 37 1.54 -10.95 -3.95
CA TYR A 37 0.84 -10.90 -2.66
C TYR A 37 1.13 -12.12 -1.78
N GLU A 38 1.17 -13.31 -2.38
CA GLU A 38 1.41 -14.56 -1.64
C GLU A 38 2.80 -14.61 -0.99
N GLU A 39 3.77 -13.89 -1.55
CA GLU A 39 5.14 -13.83 -1.05
C GLU A 39 5.33 -12.76 0.04
N LEU A 40 4.33 -11.91 0.29
CA LEU A 40 4.41 -10.93 1.38
C LEU A 40 4.38 -11.64 2.74
N SER A 41 5.13 -11.09 3.70
CA SER A 41 5.06 -11.55 5.08
C SER A 41 3.65 -11.36 5.66
N ASP A 42 3.25 -12.25 6.57
CA ASP A 42 1.95 -12.17 7.23
C ASP A 42 1.79 -10.84 7.97
N GLY A 43 2.85 -10.35 8.63
CA GLY A 43 2.84 -9.05 9.29
C GLY A 43 2.51 -7.89 8.35
N LEU A 44 3.03 -7.91 7.11
CA LEU A 44 2.67 -6.91 6.11
C LEU A 44 1.24 -7.09 5.60
N LYS A 45 0.82 -8.32 5.30
CA LYS A 45 -0.56 -8.61 4.87
C LYS A 45 -1.57 -8.10 5.89
N ASP A 46 -1.34 -8.36 7.17
CA ASP A 46 -2.18 -7.94 8.28
C ASP A 46 -2.15 -6.42 8.51
N SER A 47 -1.08 -5.74 8.09
CA SER A 47 -0.90 -4.30 8.23
C SER A 47 -1.53 -3.48 7.12
N LEU A 48 -2.03 -4.12 6.06
CA LEU A 48 -2.70 -3.46 4.93
C LEU A 48 -4.20 -3.77 4.92
N ASN A 49 -4.99 -2.86 4.38
CA ASN A 49 -6.41 -3.07 4.07
C ASN A 49 -6.59 -3.57 2.63
N GLU A 50 -5.70 -3.15 1.73
CA GLU A 50 -5.63 -3.66 0.36
C GLU A 50 -4.20 -3.54 -0.16
N TYR A 51 -3.82 -4.43 -1.07
CA TYR A 51 -2.53 -4.42 -1.75
C TYR A 51 -2.75 -4.47 -3.26
N TYR A 52 -2.15 -3.53 -3.98
CA TYR A 52 -2.14 -3.50 -5.43
C TYR A 52 -0.73 -3.83 -5.95
N LYS A 53 -0.62 -4.94 -6.68
CA LYS A 53 0.64 -5.39 -7.27
C LYS A 53 0.84 -4.74 -8.65
N VAL A 54 1.89 -3.94 -8.80
CA VAL A 54 2.42 -3.49 -10.09
C VAL A 54 3.50 -4.46 -10.59
N THR A 55 3.89 -4.33 -11.84
CA THR A 55 4.98 -5.12 -12.42
C THR A 55 6.34 -4.52 -12.08
N ASP A 56 6.41 -3.19 -12.07
CA ASP A 56 7.62 -2.42 -11.85
C ASP A 56 7.28 -1.11 -11.12
N LEU A 57 7.90 -0.88 -9.96
CA LEU A 57 7.72 0.32 -9.17
C LEU A 57 8.43 1.55 -9.77
N GLU A 58 9.35 1.39 -10.71
CA GLU A 58 9.94 2.51 -11.44
C GLU A 58 9.02 3.00 -12.57
N ASN A 59 8.12 2.15 -13.05
CA ASN A 59 7.14 2.49 -14.08
C ASN A 59 6.08 3.46 -13.53
N TYR A 60 6.22 4.74 -13.89
CA TYR A 60 5.31 5.81 -13.48
C TYR A 60 3.84 5.55 -13.86
N GLU A 61 3.62 5.03 -15.07
CA GLU A 61 2.28 4.79 -15.60
C GLU A 61 1.54 3.69 -14.81
N GLU A 62 2.25 2.64 -14.40
CA GLU A 62 1.68 1.60 -13.54
C GLU A 62 1.36 2.14 -12.14
N LYS A 63 2.27 2.91 -11.54
CA LYS A 63 2.02 3.54 -10.23
C LYS A 63 0.83 4.51 -10.28
N TYR A 64 0.76 5.35 -11.31
CA TYR A 64 -0.32 6.31 -11.46
C TYR A 64 -1.68 5.60 -11.58
N ARG A 65 -1.77 4.54 -12.39
CA ARG A 65 -2.98 3.74 -12.50
C ARG A 65 -3.34 3.02 -11.21
N ALA A 66 -2.36 2.51 -10.46
CA ALA A 66 -2.59 1.88 -9.16
C ALA A 66 -3.18 2.88 -8.15
N VAL A 67 -2.61 4.09 -8.05
CA VAL A 67 -3.17 5.16 -7.21
C VAL A 67 -4.58 5.54 -7.65
N ALA A 68 -4.83 5.69 -8.95
CA ALA A 68 -6.15 6.02 -9.49
C ALA A 68 -7.19 4.92 -9.17
N PHE A 69 -6.81 3.65 -9.31
CA PHE A 69 -7.68 2.52 -8.94
C PHE A 69 -8.04 2.53 -7.46
N LEU A 70 -7.05 2.72 -6.59
CA LEU A 70 -7.26 2.77 -5.14
C LEU A 70 -8.12 3.98 -4.74
N ALA A 71 -7.90 5.14 -5.36
CA ALA A 71 -8.72 6.34 -5.15
C ALA A 71 -10.17 6.13 -5.62
N PHE A 72 -10.38 5.45 -6.74
CA PHE A 72 -11.71 5.11 -7.23
C PHE A 72 -12.45 4.17 -6.26
N LYS A 73 -11.75 3.17 -5.70
CA LYS A 73 -12.36 2.15 -4.83
C LYS A 73 -12.59 2.64 -3.40
N HIS A 74 -11.65 3.38 -2.82
CA HIS A 74 -11.66 3.79 -1.41
C HIS A 74 -12.04 5.25 -1.19
N GLY A 75 -12.15 6.04 -2.26
CA GLY A 75 -12.38 7.48 -2.21
C GLY A 75 -11.08 8.28 -2.16
N ARG A 76 -11.18 9.57 -1.82
CA ARG A 76 -10.05 10.51 -1.84
C ARG A 76 -8.86 9.97 -1.02
N ILE A 77 -7.67 10.02 -1.61
CA ILE A 77 -6.41 9.70 -0.92
C ILE A 77 -5.98 10.94 -0.12
N ASP A 78 -5.77 10.76 1.19
CA ASP A 78 -5.38 11.84 2.09
C ASP A 78 -3.84 11.95 2.23
N TRP A 79 -3.12 10.86 1.95
CA TRP A 79 -1.65 10.84 1.95
C TRP A 79 -1.12 9.74 1.02
N LEU A 80 0.03 10.02 0.41
CA LEU A 80 0.81 9.09 -0.41
C LEU A 80 2.24 9.12 0.10
N GLU A 81 2.70 8.00 0.68
CA GLU A 81 4.08 7.77 1.16
C GLU A 81 4.82 6.84 0.19
#